data_AF-A0A845XUH2-F1
#
_entry.id   AF-A0A845XUH2-F1
#
_cell.length_a   1.000
_cell.length_b   1.000
_cell.length_c   1.000
_cell.angle_alpha   90.00
_cell.angle_beta   90.00
_cell.angle_gamma   90.00
#
_symmetry.space_group_name_H-M   'P 1'
#
loop_
_entity.id
_entity.type
_entity.pdbx_description
1 polymer ?
#
loop_
_entity_poly.entity_id
_entity_poly.type
_entity_poly.pdbx_seq_one_letter_code
_entity_poly.pdbx_strand_id
1 'polypeptide(L)'
;STLKKFLEYFGVNNSEVKADVVIGDNQQGIKTVAGNPNAIGYVSIGAAEYSMQEGISIKLLALDGVEATSEAVANGSFPLLRQLTLVTKGNPTGLAKQFITFVQGEENYDIVRLQKFVPPKN
;
A
#
# COMPACT_ATOMS: atom_id res chain seq x y z
N SER A 1 -10.06 1.23 -0.18
CA SER A 1 -9.31 0.00 -0.51
C SER A 1 -8.34 0.29 -1.63
N THR A 2 -7.40 -0.63 -1.93
CA THR A 2 -6.47 -0.50 -3.06
C THR A 2 -7.22 -0.39 -4.40
N LEU A 3 -8.21 -1.25 -4.62
CA LEU A 3 -9.11 -1.18 -5.79
C LEU A 3 -9.74 0.22 -5.95
N LYS A 4 -10.33 0.79 -4.89
CA LYS A 4 -10.95 2.12 -4.96
C LYS A 4 -9.97 3.19 -5.46
N LYS A 5 -8.72 3.17 -4.97
CA LYS A 5 -7.70 4.14 -5.40
C LYS A 5 -7.26 3.94 -6.84
N PHE A 6 -7.13 2.69 -7.26
CA PHE A 6 -6.86 2.35 -8.66
C PHE A 6 -7.98 2.87 -9.58
N LEU A 7 -9.24 2.56 -9.27
CA LEU A 7 -10.41 3.02 -10.04
C LEU A 7 -10.50 4.55 -10.11
N GLU A 8 -10.32 5.24 -8.97
CA GLU A 8 -10.34 6.71 -8.88
C GLU A 8 -9.28 7.35 -9.79
N TYR A 9 -8.05 6.84 -9.75
CA TYR A 9 -6.95 7.40 -10.51
C TYR A 9 -7.09 7.17 -12.02
N PHE A 10 -7.49 5.96 -12.43
CA PHE A 10 -7.68 5.64 -13.85
C PHE A 10 -9.03 6.11 -14.41
N GLY A 11 -9.93 6.63 -13.57
CA GLY A 11 -11.23 7.11 -13.99
C GLY A 11 -12.16 6.01 -14.54
N VAL A 12 -11.99 4.78 -14.07
CA VAL A 12 -12.76 3.61 -14.54
C VAL A 12 -13.74 3.13 -13.48
N ASN A 13 -14.94 2.73 -13.88
CA ASN A 13 -15.91 2.17 -12.95
C ASN A 13 -15.61 0.70 -12.67
N ASN A 14 -15.94 0.26 -11.46
CA ASN A 14 -15.72 -1.14 -11.08
C ASN A 14 -16.45 -2.14 -11.99
N SER A 15 -17.63 -1.76 -12.52
CA SER A 15 -18.41 -2.59 -13.45
C SER A 15 -17.75 -2.77 -14.82
N GLU A 16 -16.82 -1.89 -15.18
CA GLU A 16 -16.09 -1.94 -16.45
C GLU A 16 -14.84 -2.85 -16.33
N VAL A 17 -14.38 -3.11 -15.11
CA VAL A 17 -13.23 -3.96 -14.85
C VAL A 17 -13.64 -5.43 -14.92
N LYS A 18 -13.08 -6.14 -15.90
CA LYS A 18 -13.21 -7.60 -16.04
C LYS A 18 -11.86 -8.23 -15.69
N ALA A 19 -11.69 -8.61 -14.43
CA ALA A 19 -10.46 -9.25 -13.98
C ALA A 19 -10.41 -10.71 -14.42
N ASP A 20 -9.28 -11.16 -14.96
CA ASP A 20 -9.02 -12.58 -15.24
C ASP A 20 -8.91 -13.39 -13.93
N VAL A 21 -8.35 -12.76 -12.89
CA VAL A 21 -8.19 -13.36 -11.55
C VAL A 21 -8.56 -12.31 -10.49
N VAL A 22 -9.42 -12.71 -9.55
CA VAL A 22 -9.70 -11.92 -8.35
C VAL A 22 -8.76 -12.37 -7.24
N ILE A 23 -7.95 -11.44 -6.73
CA ILE A 23 -7.00 -11.68 -5.66
C ILE A 23 -7.58 -11.24 -4.29
N GLY A 24 -7.16 -11.90 -3.21
CA GLY A 24 -7.51 -11.53 -1.85
C GLY A 24 -6.59 -10.47 -1.25
N ASP A 25 -5.36 -10.86 -0.93
CA ASP A 25 -4.36 -9.98 -0.32
C ASP A 25 -3.17 -9.67 -1.26
N ASN A 26 -2.26 -8.80 -0.80
CA ASN A 26 -1.07 -8.43 -1.57
C ASN A 26 -0.18 -9.63 -1.88
N GLN A 27 -0.05 -10.60 -0.96
CA GLN A 27 0.84 -11.74 -1.15
C GLN A 27 0.31 -12.68 -2.24
N GLN A 28 -1.00 -12.94 -2.24
CA GLN A 28 -1.66 -13.70 -3.29
C GLN A 28 -1.54 -12.98 -4.64
N GLY A 29 -1.74 -11.65 -4.67
CA GLY A 29 -1.57 -10.84 -5.87
C GLY A 29 -0.16 -10.90 -6.46
N ILE A 30 0.85 -10.69 -5.61
CA ILE A 30 2.27 -10.74 -6.00
C ILE A 30 2.62 -12.12 -6.57
N LYS A 31 2.23 -13.20 -5.90
CA LYS A 31 2.51 -14.57 -6.37
C LYS A 31 1.78 -14.89 -7.68
N THR A 32 0.57 -14.36 -7.85
CA THR A 32 -0.21 -14.52 -9.08
C THR A 32 0.50 -13.84 -10.24
N VAL A 33 0.99 -12.60 -10.06
CA VAL A 33 1.76 -11.89 -11.11
C VAL A 33 3.07 -12.62 -11.40
N ALA A 34 3.82 -13.01 -10.36
CA ALA A 34 5.11 -13.70 -10.51
C ALA A 34 5.00 -15.02 -11.28
N GLY A 35 3.88 -15.76 -11.12
CA GLY A 35 3.63 -17.01 -11.82
C GLY A 35 3.08 -16.87 -13.24
N ASN A 36 2.71 -15.67 -13.68
CA ASN A 36 2.02 -15.43 -14.95
C ASN A 36 2.72 -14.30 -15.72
N PRO A 37 3.60 -14.60 -16.71
CA PRO A 37 4.46 -13.61 -17.36
C PRO A 37 3.77 -12.41 -18.02
N ASN A 38 2.47 -12.53 -18.36
CA ASN A 38 1.68 -11.47 -18.99
C ASN A 38 0.70 -10.79 -18.01
N ALA A 39 0.72 -11.16 -16.73
CA ALA A 39 -0.19 -10.61 -15.75
C ALA A 39 0.25 -9.21 -15.29
N ILE A 40 -0.72 -8.37 -14.99
CA ILE A 40 -0.55 -7.09 -14.31
C ILE A 40 -1.53 -7.02 -13.14
N GLY A 41 -1.10 -6.42 -12.04
CA GLY A 41 -1.93 -6.23 -10.86
C GLY A 41 -1.49 -5.00 -10.08
N TYR A 42 -2.36 -4.54 -9.18
CA TYR A 42 -2.07 -3.47 -8.25
C TYR A 42 -1.93 -4.04 -6.83
N VAL A 43 -0.86 -3.66 -6.14
CA VAL A 43 -0.54 -4.09 -4.77
C VAL A 43 0.07 -2.92 -4.00
N SER A 44 0.17 -3.03 -2.68
CA SER A 44 0.92 -2.08 -1.87
C SER A 44 2.41 -2.11 -2.22
N ILE A 45 3.02 -0.94 -2.43
CA ILE A 45 4.45 -0.80 -2.77
C ILE A 45 5.36 -1.51 -1.77
N GLY A 46 5.20 -1.24 -0.46
CA GLY A 46 6.04 -1.88 0.56
C GLY A 46 5.93 -3.42 0.59
N ALA A 47 4.76 -3.98 0.23
CA ALA A 47 4.61 -5.43 0.11
C ALA A 47 5.37 -5.98 -1.10
N ALA A 48 5.36 -5.27 -2.23
CA ALA A 48 6.09 -5.63 -3.43
C ALA A 48 7.61 -5.51 -3.23
N GLU A 49 8.11 -4.39 -2.68
CA GLU A 49 9.53 -4.20 -2.37
C GLU A 49 10.05 -5.31 -1.45
N TYR A 50 9.31 -5.63 -0.39
CA TYR A 50 9.66 -6.73 0.50
C TYR A 50 9.67 -8.09 -0.24
N SER A 51 8.66 -8.39 -1.04
CA SER A 51 8.64 -9.64 -1.81
C SER A 51 9.79 -9.73 -2.83
N MET A 52 10.21 -8.61 -3.42
CA MET A 52 11.39 -8.57 -4.29
C MET A 52 12.68 -8.84 -3.50
N GLN A 53 12.80 -8.33 -2.26
CA GLN A 53 13.91 -8.64 -1.36
C GLN A 53 13.96 -10.13 -0.99
N GLU A 54 12.80 -10.78 -0.87
CA GLU A 54 12.67 -12.25 -0.67
C GLU A 54 12.87 -13.06 -1.97
N GLY A 55 13.26 -12.41 -3.07
CA GLY A 55 13.61 -13.07 -4.34
C GLY A 55 12.43 -13.34 -5.28
N ILE A 56 11.23 -12.81 -5.00
CA ILE A 56 10.11 -12.90 -5.95
C ILE A 56 10.39 -12.01 -7.16
N SER A 57 10.41 -12.62 -8.34
CA SER A 57 10.63 -11.91 -9.60
C SER A 57 9.34 -11.21 -10.06
N ILE A 58 9.21 -9.94 -9.70
CA ILE A 58 8.18 -9.01 -10.19
C ILE A 58 8.83 -7.69 -10.57
N LYS A 59 8.12 -6.87 -11.36
CA LYS A 59 8.54 -5.53 -11.74
C LYS A 59 7.53 -4.50 -11.26
N LEU A 60 7.99 -3.54 -10.48
CA LEU A 60 7.23 -2.35 -10.15
C LEU A 60 7.25 -1.37 -11.33
N LEU A 61 6.09 -0.81 -11.66
CA LEU A 61 5.95 0.14 -12.75
C LEU A 61 5.90 1.57 -12.19
N ALA A 62 6.67 2.46 -12.81
CA ALA A 62 6.56 3.89 -12.56
C ALA A 62 5.22 4.41 -13.07
N LEU A 63 4.72 5.46 -12.42
CA LEU A 63 3.46 6.10 -12.77
C LEU A 63 3.68 7.61 -12.86
N ASP A 64 3.30 8.21 -13.99
CA ASP A 64 3.57 9.62 -14.32
C ASP A 64 5.05 10.03 -14.15
N GLY A 65 5.96 9.11 -14.46
CA GLY A 65 7.41 9.32 -14.32
C GLY A 65 7.94 9.21 -12.88
N VAL A 66 7.08 8.88 -11.90
CA VAL A 66 7.48 8.66 -10.50
C VAL A 66 7.66 7.17 -10.25
N GLU A 67 8.84 6.78 -9.75
CA GLU A 67 9.11 5.40 -9.37
C GLU A 67 8.28 4.96 -8.15
N ALA A 68 7.81 3.71 -8.18
CA ALA A 68 7.00 3.13 -7.11
C ALA A 68 7.89 2.66 -5.95
N THR A 69 8.36 3.60 -5.13
CA THR A 69 9.23 3.33 -3.98
C THR A 69 8.57 3.72 -2.66
N SER A 70 8.98 3.09 -1.56
CA SER A 70 8.57 3.51 -0.21
C SER A 70 8.93 4.98 0.07
N GLU A 71 10.01 5.49 -0.50
CA GLU A 71 10.39 6.91 -0.40
C GLU A 71 9.40 7.83 -1.13
N ALA A 72 8.99 7.49 -2.35
CA ALA A 72 7.99 8.24 -3.11
C ALA A 72 6.61 8.23 -2.43
N VAL A 73 6.28 7.14 -1.73
CA VAL A 73 5.10 7.10 -0.87
C VAL A 73 5.28 7.99 0.36
N ALA A 74 6.44 7.92 1.02
CA ALA A 74 6.74 8.69 2.22
C ALA A 74 6.71 10.19 1.96
N ASN A 75 7.27 10.66 0.84
CA ASN A 75 7.29 12.07 0.50
C ASN A 75 5.98 12.55 -0.17
N GLY A 76 5.12 11.62 -0.62
CA GLY A 76 3.81 11.90 -1.21
C GLY A 76 3.85 12.17 -2.71
N SER A 77 4.97 11.91 -3.39
CA SER A 77 5.10 12.10 -4.83
C SER A 77 4.45 10.98 -5.65
N PHE A 78 4.30 9.78 -5.08
CA PHE A 78 3.68 8.67 -5.82
C PHE A 78 2.16 8.90 -5.95
N PRO A 79 1.59 8.95 -7.16
CA PRO A 79 0.22 9.43 -7.38
C PRO A 79 -0.85 8.48 -6.81
N LEU A 80 -0.55 7.18 -6.71
CA LEU A 80 -1.42 6.15 -6.15
C LEU A 80 -1.07 5.87 -4.68
N LEU A 81 -1.31 6.84 -3.81
CA LEU A 81 -1.11 6.69 -2.37
C LEU A 81 -2.42 6.57 -1.58
N ARG A 82 -2.36 5.86 -0.46
CA ARG A 82 -3.47 5.75 0.49
C ARG A 82 -2.96 5.88 1.92
N GLN A 83 -3.47 6.88 2.62
CA GLN A 83 -3.24 6.99 4.06
C GLN A 83 -4.02 5.91 4.82
N LEU A 84 -3.38 5.34 5.84
CA LEU A 84 -4.03 4.48 6.82
C LEU A 84 -4.40 5.34 8.01
N THR A 85 -5.70 5.47 8.28
CA THR A 85 -6.21 6.37 9.31
C THR A 85 -6.80 5.57 10.47
N LEU A 86 -6.55 6.04 11.69
CA LEU A 86 -7.28 5.62 12.89
C LEU A 86 -8.48 6.53 13.05
N VAL A 87 -9.65 5.94 13.27
CA VAL A 87 -10.92 6.68 13.36
C VAL A 87 -11.49 6.51 14.76
N THR A 88 -11.82 7.62 15.41
CA THR A 88 -12.47 7.65 16.73
C THR A 88 -13.73 8.49 16.69
N LYS A 89 -14.69 8.19 17.58
CA LYS A 89 -15.90 9.00 17.74
C LYS A 89 -15.59 10.13 18.74
N GLY A 90 -15.48 11.35 18.25
CA GLY A 90 -15.09 12.51 19.06
C GLY A 90 -13.59 12.50 19.39
N ASN A 91 -13.18 13.30 20.38
CA ASN A 91 -11.78 13.39 20.77
C ASN A 91 -11.38 12.17 21.61
N PRO A 92 -10.30 11.45 21.26
CA PRO A 92 -9.87 10.28 22.03
C PRO A 92 -9.36 10.69 23.40
N THR A 93 -9.69 9.89 24.41
CA THR A 93 -9.24 10.05 25.80
C THR A 93 -8.75 8.71 26.35
N GLY A 94 -8.08 8.74 27.52
CA GLY A 94 -7.58 7.53 28.19
C GLY A 94 -6.73 6.64 27.29
N LEU A 95 -7.02 5.34 27.32
CA LEU A 95 -6.29 4.31 26.56
C LEU A 95 -6.31 4.55 25.04
N ALA A 96 -7.42 5.06 24.49
CA ALA A 96 -7.52 5.32 23.05
C ALA A 96 -6.52 6.42 22.62
N LYS A 97 -6.39 7.49 23.42
CA LYS A 97 -5.41 8.55 23.18
C LYS A 97 -3.98 8.01 23.30
N GLN A 98 -3.71 7.26 24.36
CA GLN A 98 -2.38 6.67 24.59
C GLN A 98 -1.97 5.73 23.45
N PHE A 99 -2.89 4.90 22.97
CA PHE A 99 -2.63 4.01 21.84
C PHE A 99 -2.36 4.79 20.55
N ILE A 100 -3.14 5.83 20.25
CA ILE A 100 -2.91 6.68 19.08
C ILE A 100 -1.55 7.37 19.17
N THR A 101 -1.19 7.92 20.33
CA THR A 101 0.14 8.52 20.55
C THR A 101 1.24 7.49 20.37
N PHE A 102 1.09 6.28 20.92
CA PHE A 102 2.05 5.19 20.76
C PHE A 102 2.27 4.86 19.28
N VAL A 103 1.22 4.52 18.53
CA VAL A 103 1.39 4.09 17.12
C VAL A 103 1.87 5.20 16.17
N GLN A 104 1.76 6.46 16.58
CA GLN A 104 2.30 7.61 15.84
C GLN A 104 3.71 8.02 16.29
N GLY A 105 4.20 7.49 17.41
CA GLY A 105 5.54 7.79 17.94
C GLY A 105 6.64 7.30 17.00
N GLU A 106 7.66 8.15 16.78
CA GLU A 106 8.81 7.82 15.95
C GLU A 106 9.58 6.60 16.46
N GLU A 107 9.56 6.36 17.78
CA GLU A 107 10.12 5.20 18.42
C GLU A 107 9.50 3.86 17.95
N ASN A 108 8.32 3.92 17.31
CA ASN A 108 7.60 2.75 16.80
C ASN A 108 7.67 2.62 15.27
N TYR A 109 8.42 3.49 14.57
CA TYR A 109 8.51 3.44 13.11
C TYR A 109 9.12 2.14 12.58
N ASP A 110 9.99 1.50 13.35
CA ASP A 110 10.57 0.20 12.97
C ASP A 110 9.53 -0.92 12.96
N ILE A 111 8.52 -0.86 13.85
CA ILE A 111 7.39 -1.78 13.82
C ILE A 111 6.58 -1.56 12.54
N VAL A 112 6.35 -0.30 12.14
CA VAL A 112 5.63 0.03 10.91
C VAL A 112 6.37 -0.50 9.68
N ARG A 113 7.69 -0.30 9.61
CA ARG A 113 8.54 -0.81 8.52
C ARG A 113 8.59 -2.33 8.50
N LEU A 114 8.66 -3.00 9.66
CA LEU A 114 8.61 -4.46 9.77
C LEU A 114 7.30 -5.03 9.20
N GLN A 115 6.20 -4.28 9.35
CA GLN A 115 4.90 -4.61 8.75
C GLN A 115 4.79 -4.17 7.27
N LYS A 116 5.87 -3.72 6.64
CA LYS A 116 5.97 -3.37 5.21
C LYS A 116 5.14 -2.13 4.85
N PHE A 117 4.99 -1.21 5.80
CA PHE A 117 4.31 0.07 5.62
C PHE A 117 5.30 1.23 5.75
N VAL A 118 4.86 2.37 5.22
CA VAL A 118 5.58 3.64 5.34
C VAL A 118 5.10 4.36 6.59
N PRO A 119 6.00 4.80 7.49
CA PRO A 119 5.65 5.60 8.66
C PRO A 119 4.87 6.87 8.31
N PRO A 120 3.99 7.37 9.21
CA PRO A 120 3.28 8.62 9.00
C PRO A 120 4.26 9.81 8.92
N LYS A 121 3.89 10.87 8.19
CA LYS A 121 4.54 12.17 8.35
C LYS A 121 3.99 12.81 9.62
N ASN A 122 4.88 13.21 10.53
CA ASN A 122 4.54 14.05 11.70
C ASN A 122 4.25 15.49 11.27
#